data_AF-A0A485LWS2-F1
#
_entry.id   AF-A0A485LWS2-F1
#
_cell.length_a   1.000
_cell.length_b   1.000
_cell.length_c   1.000
_cell.angle_alpha   90.00
_cell.angle_beta   90.00
_cell.angle_gamma   90.00
#
_symmetry.space_group_name_H-M   'P 1'
#
loop_
_entity.id
_entity.type
_entity.pdbx_description
1 polymer ?
#
loop_
_entity_poly.entity_id
_entity_poly.type
_entity_poly.pdbx_seq_one_letter_code
_entity_poly.pdbx_strand_id
1 'polypeptide(L)'
;MSPDQSTVGFDNISLGQTGSAPGGGHPSNLLNNGDFSRDKQGWSAGGNLKTEANGNKYVSNSYNWQLYQDLALTPGQEYRLGALTRRGTAKSADARVAVAFINSAGVRTVSYDFRYRHKGTGWEAIPGQTISVPSGTVTTRIYLLSATESGYHDFDNIVLTQ
;
A
#
# COMPACT_ATOMS: atom_id res chain seq x y z
N MET A 1 -6.89 49.93 35.84
CA MET A 1 -6.54 48.49 35.73
C MET A 1 -6.91 48.09 34.30
N SER A 2 -5.92 47.79 33.46
CA SER A 2 -6.16 47.36 32.07
C SER A 2 -6.12 45.83 32.04
N PRO A 3 -7.07 45.13 31.40
CA PRO A 3 -6.98 43.69 31.26
C PRO A 3 -5.93 43.35 30.19
N ASP A 4 -4.92 42.61 30.61
CA ASP A 4 -3.89 42.06 29.74
C ASP A 4 -4.53 40.92 28.92
N GLN A 5 -4.92 41.21 27.67
CA GLN A 5 -5.32 40.17 26.73
C GLN A 5 -4.05 39.52 26.18
N SER A 6 -3.60 38.46 26.85
CA SER A 6 -2.65 37.52 26.27
C SER A 6 -3.34 36.78 25.12
N THR A 7 -3.17 37.29 23.90
CA THR A 7 -3.50 36.57 22.67
C THR A 7 -2.47 35.46 22.52
N VAL A 8 -2.85 34.22 22.82
CA VAL A 8 -2.02 33.07 22.47
C VAL A 8 -2.00 32.94 20.95
N GLY A 9 -0.90 33.37 20.33
CA GLY A 9 -0.66 33.16 18.91
C GLY A 9 -0.37 31.68 18.64
N PHE A 10 -1.26 31.03 17.89
CA PHE A 10 -0.98 29.71 17.33
C PHE A 10 -0.21 29.88 16.02
N ASP A 11 1.09 30.16 16.10
CA ASP A 11 1.97 30.17 14.92
C ASP A 11 2.77 28.86 14.83
N ASN A 12 2.88 28.32 13.61
CA ASN A 12 3.58 27.08 13.25
C ASN A 12 2.97 25.75 13.72
N ILE A 13 1.65 25.58 13.63
CA ILE A 13 1.06 24.22 13.59
C ILE A 13 1.34 23.62 12.21
N SER A 14 2.42 22.83 12.11
CA SER A 14 2.55 21.87 11.01
C SER A 14 1.82 20.58 11.39
N LEU A 15 0.72 20.29 10.70
CA LEU A 15 0.10 18.97 10.72
C LEU A 15 1.01 18.03 9.92
N GLY A 16 1.99 17.42 10.57
CA GLY A 16 2.54 16.18 10.04
C GLY A 16 1.43 15.14 10.09
N GLN A 17 1.01 14.59 8.94
CA GLN A 17 0.20 13.37 8.93
C GLN A 17 1.01 12.25 9.58
N THR A 18 0.95 12.16 10.90
CA THR A 18 1.53 11.08 11.67
C THR A 18 0.54 9.94 11.67
N GLY A 19 0.56 9.19 10.57
CA GLY A 19 -0.35 8.09 10.29
C GLY A 19 -1.44 8.53 9.32
N SER A 20 -1.31 8.13 8.06
CA SER A 20 -2.43 8.17 7.14
C SER A 20 -3.51 7.26 7.73
N ALA A 21 -4.61 7.82 8.20
CA ALA A 21 -5.79 7.02 8.51
C ALA A 21 -6.17 6.25 7.22
N PRO A 22 -6.59 4.98 7.35
CA PRO A 22 -7.03 4.20 6.20
C PRO A 22 -8.24 4.88 5.53
N GLY A 23 -8.37 4.77 4.19
CA GLY A 23 -9.49 5.35 3.43
C GLY A 23 -9.28 6.74 2.82
N GLY A 24 -8.04 7.16 2.60
CA GLY A 24 -7.71 8.45 1.97
C GLY A 24 -6.87 8.25 0.71
N GLY A 25 -7.50 8.37 -0.46
CA GLY A 25 -6.80 8.27 -1.74
C GLY A 25 -5.67 9.30 -1.89
N HIS A 26 -4.61 8.92 -2.61
CA HIS A 26 -3.47 9.80 -2.87
C HIS A 26 -3.55 10.35 -4.31
N PRO A 27 -3.61 11.68 -4.53
CA PRO A 27 -3.94 12.26 -5.84
C PRO A 27 -2.89 12.00 -6.93
N SER A 28 -1.64 11.72 -6.55
CA SER A 28 -0.56 11.34 -7.48
C SER A 28 -0.31 9.83 -7.56
N ASN A 29 -1.22 9.01 -7.04
CA ASN A 29 -1.06 7.57 -7.05
C ASN A 29 -1.20 7.00 -8.47
N LEU A 30 -0.20 6.25 -8.90
CA LEU A 30 -0.20 5.54 -10.17
C LEU A 30 -0.96 4.22 -10.11
N LEU A 31 -1.26 3.69 -8.91
CA LEU A 31 -2.20 2.59 -8.77
C LEU A 31 -3.63 3.08 -8.98
N ASN A 32 -4.39 2.29 -9.72
CA ASN A 32 -5.83 2.39 -9.76
C ASN A 32 -6.40 1.89 -8.42
N ASN A 33 -7.11 2.77 -7.69
CA ASN A 33 -7.91 2.37 -6.53
C ASN A 33 -7.06 1.65 -5.45
N GLY A 34 -5.91 2.25 -5.08
CA GLY A 34 -5.06 1.75 -4.01
C GLY A 34 -5.65 1.89 -2.60
N ASP A 35 -6.73 2.67 -2.45
CA ASP A 35 -7.50 2.87 -1.22
C ASP A 35 -8.77 1.99 -1.16
N PHE A 36 -9.00 1.16 -2.19
CA PHE A 36 -10.18 0.28 -2.33
C PHE A 36 -11.55 0.97 -2.20
N SER A 37 -11.64 2.31 -2.32
CA SER A 37 -12.88 3.08 -2.25
C SER A 37 -13.90 2.64 -3.31
N ARG A 38 -13.40 2.18 -4.46
CA ARG A 38 -14.18 1.61 -5.58
C ARG A 38 -14.08 0.09 -5.62
N ASP A 39 -14.20 -0.54 -4.46
CA ASP A 39 -14.12 -1.99 -4.28
C ASP A 39 -12.77 -2.53 -4.80
N LYS A 40 -12.77 -3.58 -5.62
CA LYS A 40 -11.55 -4.15 -6.24
C LYS A 40 -11.33 -3.70 -7.68
N GLN A 41 -11.91 -2.57 -8.12
CA GLN A 41 -11.71 -2.08 -9.48
C GLN A 41 -10.20 -1.91 -9.77
N GLY A 42 -9.73 -2.46 -10.89
CA GLY A 42 -8.32 -2.44 -11.29
C GLY A 42 -7.44 -3.50 -10.61
N TRP A 43 -7.95 -4.24 -9.64
CA TRP A 43 -7.25 -5.37 -9.01
C TRP A 43 -7.77 -6.70 -9.56
N SER A 44 -6.92 -7.71 -9.56
CA SER A 44 -7.30 -9.07 -9.91
C SER A 44 -8.30 -9.68 -8.90
N ALA A 45 -8.88 -10.82 -9.27
CA ALA A 45 -9.99 -11.43 -8.52
C ALA A 45 -9.65 -11.92 -7.10
N GLY A 46 -8.36 -12.09 -6.75
CA GLY A 46 -7.93 -12.55 -5.43
C GLY A 46 -8.24 -11.58 -4.29
N GLY A 47 -7.98 -12.04 -3.06
CA GLY A 47 -8.27 -11.29 -1.84
C GLY A 47 -9.75 -11.07 -1.55
N ASN A 48 -10.05 -10.71 -0.32
CA ASN A 48 -11.41 -10.45 0.17
C ASN A 48 -11.55 -8.97 0.50
N LEU A 49 -12.48 -8.28 -0.18
CA LEU A 49 -12.83 -6.91 0.18
C LEU A 49 -13.57 -6.91 1.52
N LYS A 50 -13.25 -5.96 2.38
CA LYS A 50 -13.91 -5.73 3.66
C LYS A 50 -14.23 -4.26 3.82
N THR A 51 -15.19 -3.96 4.69
CA THR A 51 -15.62 -2.59 5.00
C THR A 51 -15.66 -2.42 6.51
N GLU A 52 -15.04 -1.36 7.02
CA GLU A 52 -15.12 -0.96 8.43
C GLU A 52 -16.41 -0.20 8.70
N ALA A 53 -16.80 -0.07 9.98
CA ALA A 53 -18.03 0.62 10.36
C ALA A 53 -18.09 2.10 9.94
N ASN A 54 -16.93 2.73 9.73
CA ASN A 54 -16.81 4.10 9.22
C ASN A 54 -16.93 4.20 7.68
N GLY A 55 -17.20 3.09 6.99
CA GLY A 55 -17.30 3.02 5.53
C GLY A 55 -15.98 2.80 4.81
N ASN A 56 -14.84 2.80 5.51
CA ASN A 56 -13.55 2.54 4.88
C ASN A 56 -13.50 1.12 4.30
N LYS A 57 -12.98 0.99 3.08
CA LYS A 57 -12.81 -0.30 2.39
C LYS A 57 -11.35 -0.68 2.33
N TYR A 58 -11.06 -1.97 2.41
CA TYR A 58 -9.70 -2.51 2.35
C TYR A 58 -9.74 -3.96 1.88
N VAL A 59 -8.60 -4.53 1.52
CA VAL A 59 -8.52 -5.92 1.07
C VAL A 59 -7.72 -6.79 2.04
N SER A 60 -8.21 -7.99 2.32
CA SER A 60 -7.47 -9.02 3.05
C SER A 60 -6.94 -10.07 2.10
N ASN A 61 -5.67 -10.49 2.25
CA ASN A 61 -5.15 -11.63 1.50
C ASN A 61 -4.17 -12.50 2.29
N SER A 62 -4.21 -13.80 2.02
CA SER A 62 -3.30 -14.83 2.56
C SER A 62 -2.12 -15.09 1.63
N TYR A 63 -1.38 -16.17 1.81
CA TYR A 63 -0.28 -16.56 0.93
C TYR A 63 -0.78 -17.12 -0.40
N ASN A 64 -1.05 -16.22 -1.34
CA ASN A 64 -1.34 -16.56 -2.73
C ASN A 64 -0.99 -15.38 -3.65
N TRP A 65 -0.73 -15.69 -4.92
CA TRP A 65 -0.37 -14.69 -5.94
C TRP A 65 -1.59 -14.19 -6.73
N GLN A 66 -2.79 -14.25 -6.15
CA GLN A 66 -4.05 -13.97 -6.87
C GLN A 66 -4.55 -12.53 -6.72
N LEU A 67 -4.02 -11.76 -5.77
CA LEU A 67 -4.32 -10.34 -5.58
C LEU A 67 -3.15 -9.48 -6.08
N TYR A 68 -3.36 -8.83 -7.21
CA TYR A 68 -2.37 -7.98 -7.86
C TYR A 68 -3.01 -6.91 -8.74
N GLN A 69 -2.19 -5.95 -9.14
CA GLN A 69 -2.50 -4.99 -10.20
C GLN A 69 -1.37 -4.95 -11.21
N ASP A 70 -1.74 -4.95 -12.49
CA ASP A 70 -0.82 -4.74 -13.62
C ASP A 70 -0.75 -3.26 -14.00
N LEU A 71 0.47 -2.77 -14.20
CA LEU A 71 0.77 -1.38 -14.54
C LEU A 71 1.75 -1.34 -15.71
N ALA A 72 1.57 -0.36 -16.60
CA ALA A 72 2.53 -0.02 -17.63
C ALA A 72 3.43 1.13 -17.14
N LEU A 73 4.34 0.83 -16.20
CA LEU A 73 5.32 1.82 -15.73
C LEU A 73 6.42 2.02 -16.78
N THR A 74 6.98 3.23 -16.82
CA THR A 74 8.03 3.59 -17.78
C THR A 74 9.32 2.83 -17.45
N PRO A 75 9.86 2.01 -18.36
CA PRO A 75 11.15 1.35 -18.16
C PRO A 75 12.29 2.35 -17.97
N GLY A 76 13.24 2.03 -17.10
CA GLY A 76 14.37 2.89 -16.75
C GLY A 76 14.05 4.01 -15.75
N GLN A 77 12.82 4.08 -15.25
CA GLN A 77 12.42 5.04 -14.22
C GLN A 77 12.39 4.42 -12.83
N GLU A 78 12.53 5.26 -11.81
CA GLU A 78 12.32 4.91 -10.42
C GLU A 78 10.96 5.36 -9.94
N TYR A 79 10.42 4.60 -8.98
CA TYR A 79 9.16 4.89 -8.33
C TYR A 79 9.27 4.58 -6.84
N ARG A 80 8.44 5.23 -6.03
CA ARG A 80 8.33 5.00 -4.59
C ARG A 80 7.03 4.28 -4.27
N LEU A 81 7.12 3.09 -3.68
CA LEU A 81 5.99 2.25 -3.30
C LEU A 81 5.82 2.22 -1.78
N GLY A 82 4.61 2.47 -1.30
CA GLY A 82 4.22 2.32 0.11
C GLY A 82 2.83 1.71 0.24
N ALA A 83 2.46 1.31 1.45
CA ALA A 83 1.13 0.80 1.77
C ALA A 83 0.83 0.93 3.26
N LEU A 84 -0.45 0.90 3.63
CA LEU A 84 -0.87 0.56 4.98
C LEU A 84 -1.21 -0.92 5.05
N THR A 85 -0.92 -1.53 6.19
CA THR A 85 -1.27 -2.91 6.45
C THR A 85 -1.69 -3.11 7.89
N ARG A 86 -2.66 -4.01 8.11
CA ARG A 86 -3.01 -4.50 9.45
C ARG A 86 -2.80 -6.01 9.50
N ARG A 87 -2.31 -6.50 10.65
CA ARG A 87 -1.84 -7.89 10.81
C ARG A 87 -2.86 -8.97 10.46
N GLY A 88 -4.16 -8.68 10.56
CA GLY A 88 -5.20 -9.69 10.38
C GLY A 88 -5.00 -10.86 11.37
N THR A 89 -5.07 -12.09 10.86
CA THR A 89 -4.87 -13.31 11.68
C THR A 89 -3.45 -13.85 11.63
N ALA A 90 -2.57 -13.26 10.82
CA ALA A 90 -1.20 -13.72 10.64
C ALA A 90 -0.35 -13.42 11.89
N LYS A 91 -0.12 -14.44 12.72
CA LYS A 91 0.66 -14.27 13.97
C LYS A 91 2.16 -14.22 13.74
N SER A 92 2.64 -14.97 12.75
CA SER A 92 4.08 -15.21 12.50
C SER A 92 4.54 -14.83 11.10
N ALA A 93 3.60 -14.60 10.18
CA ALA A 93 3.93 -14.18 8.82
C ALA A 93 4.04 -12.65 8.74
N ASP A 94 4.89 -12.20 7.82
CA ASP A 94 5.00 -10.78 7.48
C ASP A 94 3.95 -10.43 6.43
N ALA A 95 3.44 -9.20 6.46
CA ALA A 95 2.76 -8.64 5.30
C ALA A 95 3.77 -8.50 4.18
N ARG A 96 3.38 -8.84 2.95
CA ARG A 96 4.26 -8.84 1.79
C ARG A 96 3.66 -8.01 0.66
N VAL A 97 4.48 -7.10 0.14
CA VAL A 97 4.24 -6.40 -1.12
C VAL A 97 5.35 -6.81 -2.08
N ALA A 98 5.01 -7.60 -3.08
CA ALA A 98 5.97 -8.09 -4.06
C ALA A 98 5.79 -7.38 -5.39
N VAL A 99 6.90 -7.07 -6.07
CA VAL A 99 6.88 -6.46 -7.40
C VAL A 99 7.56 -7.37 -8.40
N ALA A 100 6.83 -7.71 -9.46
CA ALA A 100 7.35 -8.46 -10.57
C ALA A 100 7.38 -7.62 -11.84
N PHE A 101 8.41 -7.83 -12.65
CA PHE A 101 8.54 -7.26 -13.98
C PHE A 101 8.34 -8.37 -15.00
N ILE A 102 7.54 -8.07 -16.03
CA ILE A 102 7.22 -8.98 -17.13
C ILE A 102 7.73 -8.32 -18.40
N ASN A 103 8.53 -9.04 -19.18
CA ASN A 103 9.03 -8.58 -20.47
C ASN A 103 8.08 -8.96 -21.62
N SER A 104 8.39 -8.51 -22.85
CA SER A 104 7.57 -8.78 -24.03
C SER A 104 7.43 -10.27 -24.40
N ALA A 105 8.34 -11.13 -23.92
CA ALA A 105 8.26 -12.58 -24.06
C ALA A 105 7.38 -13.25 -22.98
N GLY A 106 6.80 -12.47 -22.07
CA GLY A 106 6.01 -12.96 -20.94
C GLY A 106 6.84 -13.52 -19.79
N VAL A 107 8.16 -13.37 -19.82
CA VAL A 107 9.04 -13.82 -18.73
C VAL A 107 8.84 -12.90 -17.54
N ARG A 108 8.40 -13.50 -16.43
CA ARG A 108 8.13 -12.81 -15.16
C ARG A 108 9.27 -13.02 -14.17
N THR A 109 9.85 -11.93 -13.69
CA THR A 109 10.86 -11.92 -12.62
C THR A 109 10.33 -11.17 -11.41
N VAL A 110 10.34 -11.78 -10.22
CA VAL A 110 10.03 -11.08 -8.96
C VAL A 110 11.31 -10.42 -8.45
N SER A 111 11.38 -9.10 -8.54
CA SER A 111 12.60 -8.34 -8.23
C SER A 111 12.57 -7.67 -6.86
N TYR A 112 11.38 -7.39 -6.33
CA TYR A 112 11.23 -6.78 -5.01
C TYR A 112 10.30 -7.60 -4.12
N ASP A 113 10.69 -7.76 -2.87
CA ASP A 113 10.02 -8.59 -1.86
C ASP A 113 9.90 -7.84 -0.53
N PHE A 114 9.08 -6.80 -0.49
CA PHE A 114 8.96 -5.97 0.71
C PHE A 114 8.16 -6.70 1.78
N ARG A 115 8.79 -6.93 2.93
CA ARG A 115 8.17 -7.61 4.08
C ARG A 115 8.04 -6.68 5.26
N TYR A 116 6.92 -6.78 5.95
CA TYR A 116 6.64 -6.00 7.13
C TYR A 116 6.11 -6.87 8.27
N ARG A 117 6.85 -6.88 9.38
CA ARG A 117 6.42 -7.50 10.64
C ARG A 117 5.70 -6.46 11.49
N HIS A 118 4.40 -6.64 11.68
CA HIS A 118 3.58 -5.83 12.58
C HIS A 118 4.08 -5.91 14.03
N LYS A 119 4.08 -4.74 14.70
CA LYS A 119 4.37 -4.64 16.14
C LYS A 119 3.08 -4.70 16.96
N GLY A 120 1.98 -4.20 16.42
CA GLY A 120 0.66 -4.14 17.02
C GLY A 120 -0.39 -4.93 16.24
N THR A 121 -1.64 -4.61 16.54
CA THR A 121 -2.84 -5.19 15.90
C THR A 121 -3.58 -4.19 15.01
N GLY A 122 -3.17 -2.92 15.03
CA GLY A 122 -3.76 -1.85 14.24
C GLY A 122 -3.15 -1.72 12.84
N TRP A 123 -3.56 -0.66 12.14
CA TRP A 123 -2.95 -0.25 10.89
C TRP A 123 -1.54 0.29 11.13
N GLU A 124 -0.60 -0.19 10.34
CA GLU A 124 0.81 0.21 10.36
C GLU A 124 1.27 0.50 8.93
N ALA A 125 2.15 1.47 8.76
CA ALA A 125 2.70 1.81 7.45
C ALA A 125 3.87 0.86 7.11
N ILE A 126 3.82 0.29 5.90
CA ILE A 126 5.01 -0.27 5.27
C ILE A 126 5.88 0.91 4.82
N PRO A 127 7.13 1.03 5.30
CA PRO A 127 8.00 2.14 4.92
C PRO A 127 8.15 2.21 3.40
N GLY A 128 8.07 3.42 2.84
CA GLY A 128 8.19 3.62 1.40
C GLY A 128 9.51 3.06 0.84
N GLN A 129 9.43 2.29 -0.22
CA GLN A 129 10.53 1.60 -0.88
C GLN A 129 10.73 2.14 -2.30
N THR A 130 11.97 2.26 -2.74
CA THR A 130 12.27 2.58 -4.14
C THR A 130 12.25 1.32 -4.99
N ILE A 131 11.57 1.38 -6.12
CA ILE A 131 11.63 0.36 -7.19
C ILE A 131 12.17 1.01 -8.46
N SER A 132 13.11 0.35 -9.12
CA SER A 132 13.68 0.78 -10.39
C SER A 132 13.18 -0.20 -11.47
N VAL A 133 12.47 0.31 -12.47
CA VAL A 133 11.85 -0.53 -13.52
C VAL A 133 12.93 -0.92 -14.54
N PRO A 134 13.24 -2.21 -14.74
CA PRO A 134 14.26 -2.64 -15.69
C PRO A 134 13.89 -2.27 -17.13
N SER A 135 14.91 -2.04 -17.97
CA SER A 135 14.71 -1.91 -19.41
C SER A 135 14.04 -3.16 -20.00
N GLY A 136 13.19 -2.97 -21.00
CA GLY A 136 12.45 -4.08 -21.63
C GLY A 136 11.25 -4.62 -20.83
N THR A 137 10.95 -4.04 -19.67
CA THR A 137 9.69 -4.30 -18.95
C THR A 137 8.51 -3.79 -19.78
N VAL A 138 7.49 -4.63 -19.95
CA VAL A 138 6.19 -4.22 -20.55
C VAL A 138 5.07 -4.19 -19.53
N THR A 139 5.22 -4.92 -18.43
CA THR A 139 4.25 -4.91 -17.33
C THR A 139 4.97 -4.99 -16.00
N THR A 140 4.63 -4.07 -15.10
CA THR A 140 4.95 -4.14 -13.68
C THR A 140 3.74 -4.65 -12.93
N ARG A 141 3.89 -5.75 -12.19
CA ARG A 141 2.82 -6.34 -11.38
C ARG A 141 3.13 -6.20 -9.90
N ILE A 142 2.22 -5.54 -9.18
CA ILE A 142 2.31 -5.37 -7.72
C ILE A 142 1.35 -6.36 -7.08
N TYR A 143 1.86 -7.21 -6.19
CA TYR A 143 1.09 -8.19 -5.43
C TYR A 143 0.96 -7.79 -3.97
N LEU A 144 -0.17 -8.16 -3.36
CA LEU A 144 -0.42 -8.02 -1.92
C LEU A 144 -0.75 -9.40 -1.36
N LEU A 145 0.06 -9.88 -0.42
CA LEU A 145 -0.07 -11.23 0.12
C LEU A 145 0.56 -11.36 1.50
N SER A 146 0.27 -12.45 2.19
CA SER A 146 1.11 -12.86 3.33
C SER A 146 2.44 -13.44 2.83
N ALA A 147 3.50 -13.38 3.62
CA ALA A 147 4.79 -13.96 3.28
C ALA A 147 4.82 -15.50 3.39
N THR A 148 3.93 -16.08 4.19
CA THR A 148 3.77 -17.54 4.38
C THR A 148 2.30 -17.90 4.61
N GLU A 149 1.96 -19.19 4.56
CA GLU A 149 0.57 -19.70 4.67
C GLU A 149 -0.12 -19.41 6.02
N SER A 150 0.58 -18.82 6.99
CA SER A 150 0.07 -18.53 8.33
C SER A 150 -0.82 -17.27 8.35
N GLY A 151 -2.11 -17.45 8.04
CA GLY A 151 -3.13 -16.41 8.16
C GLY A 151 -3.19 -15.43 6.97
N TYR A 152 -3.77 -14.26 7.21
CA TYR A 152 -3.88 -13.17 6.22
C TYR A 152 -3.48 -11.83 6.82
N HIS A 153 -3.11 -10.90 5.96
CA HIS A 153 -2.97 -9.47 6.29
C HIS A 153 -4.03 -8.66 5.56
N ASP A 154 -4.38 -7.52 6.14
CA ASP A 154 -5.18 -6.48 5.50
C ASP A 154 -4.26 -5.45 4.86
N PHE A 155 -4.67 -4.89 3.73
CA PHE A 155 -3.95 -3.88 2.96
C PHE A 155 -4.89 -2.77 2.55
N ASP A 156 -4.40 -1.54 2.65
CA ASP A 156 -5.12 -0.32 2.26
C ASP A 156 -4.11 0.79 1.91
N ASN A 157 -4.57 1.84 1.23
CA ASN A 157 -3.77 2.98 0.78
C ASN A 157 -2.42 2.58 0.18
N ILE A 158 -2.44 1.67 -0.80
CA ILE A 158 -1.24 1.31 -1.56
C ILE A 158 -0.93 2.47 -2.49
N VAL A 159 0.24 3.07 -2.33
CA VAL A 159 0.65 4.28 -3.06
C VAL A 159 1.92 3.99 -3.85
N LEU A 160 1.86 4.25 -5.15
CA LEU A 160 3.02 4.30 -6.05
C LEU A 160 3.09 5.70 -6.66
N THR A 161 4.20 6.38 -6.45
CA THR A 161 4.48 7.68 -7.08
C THR A 161 5.79 7.60 -7.86
N GLN A 162 5.92 8.42 -8.89
CA GLN A 162 7.22 8.70 -9.53
C GLN A 162 7.97 9.74 -8.70
#